data_AF-A0A9P6YS64-F1
#
_entry.id   AF-A0A9P6YS64-F1
#
_cell.length_a   1.000
_cell.length_b   1.000
_cell.length_c   1.000
_cell.angle_alpha   90.00
_cell.angle_beta   90.00
_cell.angle_gamma   90.00
#
_symmetry.space_group_name_H-M   'P 1'
#
loop_
_entity.id
_entity.type
_entity.pdbx_description
1 polymer ?
#
loop_
_entity_poly.entity_id
_entity_poly.type
_entity_poly.pdbx_seq_one_letter_code
_entity_poly.pdbx_strand_id
1 'polypeptide(L)'
;MTVPFPRAFPMDQTGGETFKFQDKLPKLPIPDLESTLQKYLAALKPLETPKEHEATKLAAKEFLEKDGPELQDKLQTYATDKSSYIEEFWYDSYLQYTDSVVLNLNPFFLLEDDPTPLRNDQIVRASSLIYSTIVFIEALRHKTLEPDVFRGTPLCMSQFSRLFATARVPTENGCYIAPADDARHIVVLAQSQFYHFDVFDEEGGIALSEKQIAANLKAIVRDAAQTPASAISESAVGVLTTENRITWAKLRDELASDETNAEALKVVDKAQFIVCLDDVEPADTNELSTNMLCGTYKLMDGMQIGTCTNRWYDKLQIIVCKNGSAGINFEHTGVDGHTVLRFVSDIYTETILRFAKTINSQTKSIFHSYKDQNGAKRRESTDSMVDVNPRRIEWKITDALRLGIRFAETRLSDLILQNEVKVLEFNKYGK
;
A
#
# COMPACT_ATOMS: atom_id res chain seq x y z
N MET A 1 -19.45 16.01 -11.23
CA MET A 1 -20.09 15.12 -10.24
C MET A 1 -18.95 14.41 -9.54
N THR A 2 -18.79 14.60 -8.22
CA THR A 2 -17.80 13.87 -7.43
C THR A 2 -18.13 12.38 -7.51
N VAL A 3 -17.16 11.54 -7.85
CA VAL A 3 -17.32 10.09 -7.77
C VAL A 3 -17.44 9.77 -6.28
N PRO A 4 -18.60 9.29 -5.78
CA PRO A 4 -18.76 9.07 -4.35
C PRO A 4 -17.77 8.00 -3.90
N PHE A 5 -17.05 8.26 -2.82
CA PHE A 5 -16.30 7.25 -2.10
C PHE A 5 -17.24 6.06 -1.83
N PRO A 6 -16.85 4.78 -2.06
CA PRO A 6 -17.71 3.66 -1.72
C PRO A 6 -18.10 3.75 -0.25
N ARG A 7 -19.39 4.02 -0.01
CA ARG A 7 -19.94 4.31 1.32
C ARG A 7 -19.85 3.10 2.27
N ALA A 8 -19.58 1.91 1.75
CA ALA A 8 -19.44 0.68 2.50
C ALA A 8 -18.00 0.19 2.44
N PHE A 9 -17.46 -0.20 3.59
CA PHE A 9 -16.22 -0.97 3.63
C PHE A 9 -16.43 -2.32 2.94
N PRO A 10 -15.40 -2.84 2.25
CA PRO A 10 -15.49 -4.11 1.51
C PRO A 10 -15.76 -5.31 2.44
N MET A 11 -15.15 -5.30 3.63
CA MET A 11 -15.37 -6.32 4.66
C MET A 11 -16.46 -5.91 5.66
N ASP A 12 -17.35 -6.84 6.01
CA ASP A 12 -18.26 -6.70 7.16
C ASP A 12 -17.46 -6.57 8.47
N GLN A 13 -17.57 -5.41 9.11
CA GLN A 13 -16.85 -5.04 10.33
C GLN A 13 -17.60 -5.43 11.61
N THR A 14 -18.60 -6.30 11.51
CA THR A 14 -19.34 -6.78 12.68
C THR A 14 -18.90 -8.18 13.11
N GLY A 15 -18.90 -8.44 14.42
CA GLY A 15 -18.58 -9.75 14.98
C GLY A 15 -17.12 -10.20 14.84
N GLY A 16 -16.83 -11.38 15.37
CA GLY A 16 -15.47 -11.91 15.46
C GLY A 16 -14.62 -11.22 16.53
N GLU A 17 -13.40 -11.72 16.71
CA GLU A 17 -12.45 -11.20 17.69
C GLU A 17 -11.93 -9.82 17.24
N THR A 18 -11.59 -9.68 15.96
CA THR A 18 -10.99 -8.47 15.37
C THR A 18 -11.82 -7.21 15.57
N PHE A 19 -13.14 -7.29 15.41
CA PHE A 19 -14.02 -6.12 15.48
C PHE A 19 -14.82 -6.05 16.79
N LYS A 20 -14.48 -6.83 17.83
CA LYS A 20 -15.26 -6.93 19.08
C LYS A 20 -15.45 -5.61 19.85
N PHE A 21 -14.64 -4.59 19.54
CA PHE A 21 -14.71 -3.25 20.13
C PHE A 21 -15.26 -2.19 19.17
N GLN A 22 -15.45 -2.49 17.88
CA GLN A 22 -15.76 -1.50 16.84
C GLN A 22 -17.02 -0.69 17.16
N ASP A 23 -18.09 -1.37 17.58
CA ASP A 23 -19.38 -0.75 17.95
C ASP A 23 -19.34 0.00 19.30
N LYS A 24 -18.23 -0.11 20.06
CA LYS A 24 -18.05 0.51 21.38
C LYS A 24 -17.13 1.73 21.33
N LEU A 25 -16.58 2.06 20.16
CA LEU A 25 -15.68 3.18 20.01
C LEU A 25 -16.46 4.51 20.14
N PRO A 26 -15.91 5.51 20.85
CA PRO A 26 -16.52 6.82 20.90
C PRO A 26 -16.46 7.47 19.52
N LYS A 27 -17.47 8.27 19.17
CA LYS A 27 -17.40 9.15 18.00
C LYS A 27 -16.29 10.18 18.19
N LEU A 28 -15.64 10.56 17.10
CA LEU A 28 -14.65 11.64 17.13
C LEU A 28 -15.33 12.97 17.54
N PRO A 29 -14.92 13.61 18.64
CA PRO A 29 -15.57 14.82 19.12
C PRO A 29 -15.26 16.01 18.19
N ILE A 30 -16.25 16.87 17.98
CA ILE A 30 -16.05 18.18 17.35
C ILE A 30 -15.60 19.16 18.45
N PRO A 31 -14.41 19.78 18.33
CA PRO A 31 -13.96 20.76 19.30
C PRO A 31 -14.83 22.02 19.31
N ASP A 32 -14.81 22.74 20.44
CA ASP A 32 -15.40 24.08 20.52
C ASP A 32 -14.71 25.06 19.55
N LEU A 33 -15.51 25.95 18.94
CA LEU A 33 -15.04 26.88 17.92
C LEU A 33 -14.04 27.90 18.49
N GLU A 34 -14.35 28.50 19.64
CA GLU A 34 -13.46 29.49 20.27
C GLU A 34 -12.14 28.83 20.70
N SER A 35 -12.22 27.65 21.31
CA SER A 35 -11.03 26.86 21.67
C SER A 35 -10.16 26.52 20.45
N THR A 36 -10.80 26.20 19.32
CA THR A 36 -10.10 25.91 18.05
C THR A 36 -9.36 27.14 17.53
N LEU A 37 -10.01 28.31 17.52
CA LEU A 37 -9.39 29.56 17.06
C LEU A 37 -8.25 30.00 17.98
N GLN A 38 -8.38 29.83 19.30
CA GLN A 38 -7.29 30.10 20.24
C GLN A 38 -6.05 29.24 19.95
N LYS A 39 -6.24 27.93 19.70
CA LYS A 39 -5.15 27.02 19.34
C LYS A 39 -4.55 27.37 17.98
N TYR A 40 -5.38 27.71 17.00
CA TYR A 40 -4.95 28.16 15.67
C TYR A 40 -4.04 29.39 15.76
N LEU A 41 -4.46 30.43 16.48
CA LEU A 41 -3.65 31.64 16.68
C LEU A 41 -2.36 31.34 17.44
N ALA A 42 -2.40 30.50 18.47
CA ALA A 42 -1.20 30.11 19.20
C ALA A 42 -0.19 29.38 18.32
N ALA A 43 -0.66 28.52 17.40
CA ALA A 43 0.18 27.79 16.45
C ALA A 43 0.79 28.69 15.37
N LEU A 44 0.08 29.72 14.93
CA LEU A 44 0.57 30.66 13.90
C LEU A 44 1.47 31.76 14.42
N LYS A 45 1.32 32.17 15.68
CA LYS A 45 2.13 33.23 16.30
C LYS A 45 3.65 33.11 16.07
N PRO A 46 4.30 31.92 16.16
CA PRO A 46 5.73 31.80 15.86
C PRO A 46 6.08 31.78 14.36
N LEU A 47 5.10 31.64 13.47
CA LEU A 47 5.28 31.56 12.00
C LEU A 47 5.04 32.89 11.28
N GLU A 48 4.39 33.83 11.96
CA GLU A 48 3.95 35.11 11.40
C GLU A 48 4.77 36.28 11.97
N THR A 49 4.94 37.33 11.17
CA THR A 49 5.38 38.62 11.70
C THR A 49 4.32 39.21 12.63
N PRO A 50 4.67 40.14 13.54
CA PRO A 50 3.68 40.77 14.42
C PRO A 50 2.52 41.42 13.67
N LYS A 51 2.77 42.01 12.50
CA LYS A 51 1.74 42.65 11.68
C LYS A 51 0.78 41.63 11.06
N GLU A 52 1.30 40.54 10.50
CA GLU A 52 0.48 39.44 9.97
C GLU A 52 -0.37 38.83 11.07
N HIS A 53 0.23 38.59 12.24
CA HIS A 53 -0.46 37.98 13.36
C HIS A 53 -1.63 38.84 13.89
N GLU A 54 -1.48 40.17 13.95
CA GLU A 54 -2.61 41.06 14.28
C GLU A 54 -3.72 41.02 13.22
N ALA A 55 -3.37 40.89 11.93
CA ALA A 55 -4.36 40.72 10.87
C ALA A 55 -5.09 39.36 11.01
N THR A 56 -4.36 38.27 11.29
CA THR A 56 -4.92 36.94 11.52
C THR A 56 -5.84 36.91 12.75
N LYS A 57 -5.49 37.61 13.83
CA LYS A 57 -6.38 37.79 15.00
C LYS A 57 -7.69 38.48 14.64
N LEU A 58 -7.62 39.55 13.85
CA LEU A 58 -8.81 40.28 13.41
C LEU A 58 -9.72 39.37 12.56
N ALA A 59 -9.14 38.62 11.61
CA ALA A 59 -9.87 37.67 10.80
C ALA A 59 -10.49 36.53 11.62
N ALA A 60 -9.76 35.97 12.59
CA ALA A 60 -10.28 34.93 13.49
C ALA A 60 -11.44 35.46 14.35
N LYS A 61 -11.34 36.70 14.84
CA LYS A 61 -12.42 37.36 15.57
C LYS A 61 -13.66 37.57 14.68
N GLU A 62 -13.47 38.07 13.47
CA GLU A 62 -14.56 38.26 12.51
C GLU A 62 -15.24 36.92 12.18
N PHE A 63 -14.46 35.85 11.98
CA PHE A 63 -15.00 34.51 11.74
C PHE A 63 -15.82 33.99 12.94
N LEU A 64 -15.34 34.20 14.17
CA LEU A 64 -16.06 33.81 15.38
C LEU A 64 -17.39 34.57 15.55
N GLU A 65 -17.45 35.83 15.13
CA GLU A 65 -18.63 36.69 15.25
C GLU A 65 -19.64 36.52 14.09
N LYS A 66 -19.19 36.06 12.91
CA LYS A 66 -19.99 35.94 11.69
C LYS A 66 -20.25 34.50 11.27
N ASP A 67 -19.44 33.97 10.36
CA ASP A 67 -19.73 32.72 9.64
C ASP A 67 -19.45 31.46 10.47
N GLY A 68 -18.51 31.55 11.41
CA GLY A 68 -18.03 30.42 12.22
C GLY A 68 -19.13 29.69 12.99
N PRO A 69 -20.00 30.38 13.75
CA PRO A 69 -21.11 29.74 14.45
C PRO A 69 -22.06 28.94 13.55
N GLU A 70 -22.42 29.48 12.38
CA GLU A 70 -23.30 28.78 11.42
C GLU A 70 -22.60 27.54 10.84
N LEU A 71 -21.31 27.64 10.51
CA LEU A 71 -20.53 26.52 10.00
C LEU A 71 -20.32 25.43 11.07
N GLN A 72 -20.11 25.82 12.33
CA GLN A 72 -20.01 24.90 13.47
C GLN A 72 -21.31 24.11 13.66
N ASP A 73 -22.47 24.78 13.61
CA ASP A 73 -23.78 24.13 13.72
C ASP A 73 -24.05 23.16 12.56
N LYS A 74 -23.69 23.55 11.33
CA LYS A 74 -23.76 22.66 10.16
C LYS A 74 -22.87 21.44 10.32
N LEU A 75 -21.66 21.60 10.85
CA LEU A 75 -20.73 20.48 11.09
C LEU A 75 -21.26 19.53 12.16
N GLN A 76 -21.81 20.07 13.25
CA GLN A 76 -22.43 19.28 14.32
C GLN A 76 -23.65 18.51 13.81
N THR A 77 -24.49 19.15 13.00
CA THR A 77 -25.63 18.51 12.34
C THR A 77 -25.18 17.40 11.40
N TYR A 78 -24.18 17.67 10.55
CA TYR A 78 -23.59 16.67 9.64
C TYR A 78 -23.03 15.46 10.39
N ALA A 79 -22.44 15.64 11.57
CA ALA A 79 -21.84 14.55 12.33
C ALA A 79 -22.83 13.61 13.05
N THR A 80 -24.12 13.96 13.10
CA THR A 80 -25.14 13.21 13.87
C THR A 80 -25.26 11.75 13.43
N ASP A 81 -25.23 11.48 12.12
CA ASP A 81 -25.38 10.16 11.52
C ASP A 81 -24.04 9.53 11.08
N LYS A 82 -22.91 10.19 11.32
CA LYS A 82 -21.57 9.70 10.94
C LYS A 82 -20.85 9.04 12.11
N SER A 83 -19.97 8.09 11.80
CA SER A 83 -19.01 7.51 12.76
C SER A 83 -17.90 8.51 13.11
N SER A 84 -17.47 9.30 12.12
CA SER A 84 -16.51 10.38 12.25
C SER A 84 -16.91 11.53 11.33
N TYR A 85 -16.85 12.77 11.81
CA TYR A 85 -17.24 13.93 11.02
C TYR A 85 -16.21 14.29 9.93
N ILE A 86 -14.96 13.83 10.06
CA ILE A 86 -13.86 14.25 9.18
C ILE A 86 -13.56 13.24 8.06
N GLU A 87 -13.99 11.98 8.21
CA GLU A 87 -13.54 10.88 7.36
C GLU A 87 -13.84 11.10 5.86
N GLU A 88 -15.07 11.52 5.52
CA GLU A 88 -15.46 11.80 4.13
C GLU A 88 -14.62 12.95 3.54
N PHE A 89 -14.49 14.06 4.27
CA PHE A 89 -13.70 15.21 3.83
C PHE A 89 -12.20 14.87 3.67
N TRP A 90 -11.67 14.03 4.56
CA TRP A 90 -10.28 13.61 4.53
C TRP A 90 -10.00 12.75 3.30
N TYR A 91 -10.84 11.77 2.99
CA TYR A 91 -10.68 10.96 1.78
C TYR A 91 -10.84 11.80 0.51
N ASP A 92 -11.83 12.69 0.47
CA ASP A 92 -12.03 13.58 -0.68
C ASP A 92 -10.79 14.45 -0.94
N SER A 93 -10.12 14.92 0.12
CA SER A 93 -8.91 15.73 -0.02
C SER A 93 -7.77 14.98 -0.74
N TYR A 94 -7.61 13.69 -0.47
CA TYR A 94 -6.62 12.85 -1.16
C TYR A 94 -7.04 12.46 -2.55
N LEU A 95 -8.31 12.07 -2.73
CA LEU A 95 -8.82 11.56 -4.01
C LEU A 95 -8.95 12.65 -5.08
N GLN A 96 -9.19 13.90 -4.67
CA GLN A 96 -9.24 15.05 -5.57
C GLN A 96 -7.86 15.65 -5.84
N TYR A 97 -6.84 15.31 -5.04
CA TYR A 97 -5.48 15.75 -5.28
C TYR A 97 -4.93 15.12 -6.57
N THR A 98 -4.47 15.98 -7.50
CA THR A 98 -4.13 15.57 -8.86
C THR A 98 -2.66 15.28 -9.08
N ASP A 99 -1.76 15.67 -8.19
CA ASP A 99 -0.34 15.41 -8.38
C ASP A 99 -0.01 13.92 -8.25
N SER A 100 1.22 13.57 -8.64
CA SER A 100 1.71 12.20 -8.51
C SER A 100 1.61 11.73 -7.07
N VAL A 101 1.22 10.47 -6.87
CA VAL A 101 1.27 9.86 -5.54
C VAL A 101 2.71 9.61 -5.07
N VAL A 102 3.67 9.54 -6.00
CA VAL A 102 5.09 9.34 -5.70
C VAL A 102 5.68 10.63 -5.15
N LEU A 103 6.48 10.54 -4.07
CA LEU A 103 7.07 11.65 -3.30
C LEU A 103 6.08 12.58 -2.58
N ASN A 104 4.87 12.81 -3.11
CA ASN A 104 3.89 13.71 -2.50
C ASN A 104 2.96 13.01 -1.50
N LEU A 105 2.70 11.71 -1.67
CA LEU A 105 1.69 11.00 -0.88
C LEU A 105 2.19 9.68 -0.29
N ASN A 106 2.64 8.75 -1.13
CA ASN A 106 2.95 7.39 -0.70
C ASN A 106 4.19 7.38 0.20
N PRO A 107 4.07 6.98 1.48
CA PRO A 107 5.22 6.75 2.34
C PRO A 107 5.75 5.33 2.15
N PHE A 108 6.79 5.00 2.92
CA PHE A 108 7.32 3.64 3.01
C PHE A 108 7.79 3.29 4.42
N PHE A 109 7.90 2.00 4.69
CA PHE A 109 8.62 1.44 5.83
C PHE A 109 9.82 0.64 5.37
N LEU A 110 10.93 0.74 6.09
CA LEU A 110 12.05 -0.20 5.97
C LEU A 110 11.79 -1.40 6.87
N LEU A 111 12.09 -2.60 6.37
CA LEU A 111 12.00 -3.84 7.14
C LEU A 111 13.39 -4.23 7.64
N GLU A 112 13.49 -4.54 8.93
CA GLU A 112 14.69 -5.12 9.51
C GLU A 112 15.05 -6.45 8.82
N ASP A 113 16.35 -6.67 8.66
CA ASP A 113 16.89 -7.92 8.15
C ASP A 113 16.59 -9.09 9.07
N ASP A 114 16.45 -10.29 8.49
CA ASP A 114 16.35 -11.49 9.31
C ASP A 114 17.67 -11.68 10.08
N PRO A 115 17.62 -11.96 11.40
CA PRO A 115 18.82 -12.21 12.20
C PRO A 115 19.68 -13.37 11.66
N THR A 116 19.12 -14.23 10.82
CA THR A 116 19.82 -15.32 10.15
C THR A 116 20.24 -14.91 8.72
N PRO A 117 21.54 -14.69 8.42
CA PRO A 117 21.97 -14.15 7.14
C PRO A 117 21.51 -14.94 5.90
N LEU A 118 21.44 -16.26 5.99
CA LEU A 118 20.96 -17.13 4.89
C LEU A 118 19.50 -16.89 4.51
N ARG A 119 18.71 -16.27 5.39
CA ARG A 119 17.31 -15.91 5.16
C ARG A 119 17.15 -14.55 4.49
N ASN A 120 18.25 -13.82 4.27
CA ASN A 120 18.30 -12.58 3.50
C ASN A 120 18.65 -12.83 2.01
N ASP A 121 18.60 -14.06 1.52
CA ASP A 121 18.47 -14.29 0.07
C ASP A 121 17.15 -13.70 -0.42
N GLN A 122 17.16 -12.98 -1.55
CA GLN A 122 15.98 -12.28 -2.08
C GLN A 122 14.75 -13.19 -2.19
N ILE A 123 14.91 -14.39 -2.75
CA ILE A 123 13.77 -15.28 -2.98
C ILE A 123 13.29 -15.88 -1.67
N VAL A 124 14.20 -16.29 -0.80
CA VAL A 124 13.85 -16.81 0.54
C VAL A 124 13.08 -15.75 1.32
N ARG A 125 13.61 -14.53 1.41
CA ARG A 125 12.97 -13.44 2.14
C ARG A 125 11.64 -13.03 1.53
N ALA A 126 11.56 -12.86 0.21
CA ALA A 126 10.31 -12.55 -0.47
C ALA A 126 9.24 -13.63 -0.23
N SER A 127 9.60 -14.92 -0.35
CA SER A 127 8.66 -16.01 -0.11
C SER A 127 8.15 -16.05 1.33
N SER A 128 9.02 -15.77 2.30
CA SER A 128 8.69 -15.70 3.72
C SER A 128 7.75 -14.53 4.03
N LEU A 129 8.05 -13.33 3.51
CA LEU A 129 7.23 -12.12 3.65
C LEU A 129 5.84 -12.30 3.01
N ILE A 130 5.78 -12.82 1.78
CA ILE A 130 4.51 -13.13 1.09
C ILE A 130 3.69 -14.10 1.93
N TYR A 131 4.30 -15.20 2.39
CA TYR A 131 3.57 -16.19 3.17
C TYR A 131 3.07 -15.61 4.50
N SER A 132 3.87 -14.85 5.23
CA SER A 132 3.42 -14.20 6.47
C SER A 132 2.31 -13.18 6.20
N THR A 133 2.35 -12.49 5.05
CA THR A 133 1.29 -11.57 4.63
C THR A 133 -0.02 -12.28 4.32
N ILE A 134 0.00 -13.42 3.60
CA ILE A 134 -1.24 -14.17 3.33
C ILE A 134 -1.84 -14.81 4.59
N VAL A 135 -1.01 -15.19 5.58
CA VAL A 135 -1.50 -15.62 6.90
C VAL A 135 -2.17 -14.47 7.64
N PHE A 136 -1.60 -13.26 7.61
CA PHE A 136 -2.23 -12.06 8.17
C PHE A 136 -3.59 -11.80 7.51
N ILE A 137 -3.66 -11.86 6.18
CA ILE A 137 -4.89 -11.65 5.40
C ILE A 137 -5.95 -12.70 5.76
N GLU A 138 -5.57 -13.98 5.85
CA GLU A 138 -6.48 -15.06 6.26
C GLU A 138 -7.04 -14.81 7.67
N ALA A 139 -6.18 -14.43 8.62
CA ALA A 139 -6.59 -14.11 9.99
C ALA A 139 -7.57 -12.93 10.04
N LEU A 140 -7.33 -11.89 9.24
CA LEU A 140 -8.21 -10.73 9.10
C LEU A 140 -9.57 -11.11 8.48
N ARG A 141 -9.58 -11.89 7.38
CA ARG A 141 -10.80 -12.38 6.73
C ARG A 141 -11.66 -13.24 7.66
N HIS A 142 -11.02 -14.08 8.46
CA HIS A 142 -11.71 -14.89 9.48
C HIS A 142 -12.03 -14.12 10.77
N LYS A 143 -11.74 -12.82 10.84
CA LYS A 143 -11.99 -11.95 12.00
C LYS A 143 -11.37 -12.50 13.29
N THR A 144 -10.16 -13.08 13.17
CA THR A 144 -9.38 -13.68 14.27
C THR A 144 -8.14 -12.89 14.65
N LEU A 145 -7.84 -11.81 13.93
CA LEU A 145 -6.75 -10.89 14.27
C LEU A 145 -7.07 -10.20 15.61
N GLU A 146 -6.08 -10.12 16.50
CA GLU A 146 -6.22 -9.46 17.81
C GLU A 146 -6.49 -7.95 17.64
N PRO A 147 -7.52 -7.38 18.29
CA PRO A 147 -7.82 -5.96 18.24
C PRO A 147 -6.68 -5.08 18.73
N ASP A 148 -6.50 -3.93 18.09
CA ASP A 148 -5.57 -2.92 18.55
C ASP A 148 -6.06 -2.27 19.86
N VAL A 149 -5.21 -2.30 20.88
CA VAL A 149 -5.45 -1.65 22.17
C VAL A 149 -4.22 -0.87 22.58
N PHE A 150 -4.33 0.46 22.63
CA PHE A 150 -3.26 1.34 23.08
C PHE A 150 -3.51 1.81 24.51
N ARG A 151 -2.64 1.41 25.44
CA ARG A 151 -2.72 1.77 26.87
C ARG A 151 -4.10 1.51 27.49
N GLY A 152 -4.73 0.40 27.12
CA GLY A 152 -6.06 0.01 27.60
C GLY A 152 -7.23 0.57 26.80
N THR A 153 -6.99 1.44 25.82
CA THR A 153 -8.02 2.01 24.94
C THR A 153 -8.05 1.26 23.60
N PRO A 154 -9.17 0.62 23.22
CA PRO A 154 -9.32 0.03 21.89
C PRO A 154 -9.21 1.07 20.77
N LEU A 155 -8.60 0.68 19.66
CA LEU A 155 -8.51 1.48 18.44
C LEU A 155 -9.46 0.97 17.36
N CYS A 156 -9.75 1.83 16.39
CA CYS A 156 -10.56 1.48 15.22
C CYS A 156 -9.82 0.48 14.33
N MET A 157 -10.52 -0.58 13.91
CA MET A 157 -9.97 -1.60 13.01
C MET A 157 -10.50 -1.49 11.57
N SER A 158 -11.29 -0.45 11.25
CA SER A 158 -12.00 -0.35 9.97
C SER A 158 -11.07 -0.29 8.75
N GLN A 159 -9.92 0.38 8.88
CA GLN A 159 -8.95 0.57 7.80
C GLN A 159 -8.28 -0.73 7.34
N PHE A 160 -8.19 -1.76 8.20
CA PHE A 160 -7.61 -3.05 7.81
C PHE A 160 -8.33 -3.68 6.62
N SER A 161 -9.63 -3.42 6.46
CA SER A 161 -10.42 -3.88 5.32
C SER A 161 -9.99 -3.29 3.96
N ARG A 162 -9.23 -2.18 3.96
CA ARG A 162 -8.72 -1.50 2.76
C ARG A 162 -7.22 -1.70 2.54
N LEU A 163 -6.55 -2.43 3.43
CA LEU A 163 -5.10 -2.63 3.38
C LEU A 163 -4.69 -3.55 2.22
N PHE A 164 -5.53 -4.53 1.90
CA PHE A 164 -5.32 -5.51 0.85
C PHE A 164 -6.47 -5.50 -0.15
N ALA A 165 -6.25 -6.13 -1.30
CA ALA A 165 -7.25 -6.26 -2.36
C ALA A 165 -7.80 -4.92 -2.86
N THR A 166 -7.06 -3.84 -2.64
CA THR A 166 -7.56 -2.48 -2.82
C THR A 166 -6.62 -1.72 -3.73
N ALA A 167 -7.18 -0.96 -4.68
CA ALA A 167 -6.44 -0.10 -5.57
C ALA A 167 -7.03 1.31 -5.57
N ARG A 168 -6.19 2.32 -5.78
CA ARG A 168 -6.64 3.68 -6.11
C ARG A 168 -6.74 3.82 -7.62
N VAL A 169 -7.95 4.00 -8.14
CA VAL A 169 -8.19 4.09 -9.58
C VAL A 169 -8.40 5.54 -9.99
N PRO A 170 -7.61 6.09 -10.94
CA PRO A 170 -7.80 7.44 -11.45
C PRO A 170 -9.00 7.54 -12.40
N THR A 171 -9.62 8.72 -12.44
CA THR A 171 -10.71 9.09 -13.36
C THR A 171 -10.53 10.55 -13.79
N GLU A 172 -11.33 11.01 -14.76
CA GLU A 172 -11.33 12.42 -15.17
C GLU A 172 -11.70 13.41 -14.05
N ASN A 173 -12.41 12.96 -13.00
CA ASN A 173 -12.93 13.81 -11.92
C ASN A 173 -12.29 13.52 -10.54
N GLY A 174 -11.05 13.05 -10.53
CA GLY A 174 -10.34 12.61 -9.32
C GLY A 174 -10.13 11.10 -9.30
N CYS A 175 -9.93 10.52 -8.13
CA CYS A 175 -9.75 9.08 -7.96
C CYS A 175 -10.88 8.45 -7.15
N TYR A 176 -10.97 7.12 -7.16
CA TYR A 176 -11.75 6.37 -6.18
C TYR A 176 -10.96 5.17 -5.68
N ILE A 177 -11.37 4.64 -4.53
CA ILE A 177 -10.82 3.41 -3.96
C ILE A 177 -11.65 2.22 -4.45
N ALA A 178 -10.99 1.22 -5.03
CA ALA A 178 -11.57 0.03 -5.62
C ALA A 178 -11.12 -1.22 -4.84
N PRO A 179 -11.86 -1.63 -3.79
CA PRO A 179 -11.60 -2.89 -3.11
C PRO A 179 -12.20 -4.08 -3.86
N ALA A 180 -11.63 -5.27 -3.66
CA ALA A 180 -12.04 -6.52 -4.29
C ALA A 180 -12.09 -7.68 -3.28
N ASP A 181 -13.26 -7.94 -2.69
CA ASP A 181 -13.43 -8.97 -1.66
C ASP A 181 -13.11 -10.40 -2.12
N ASP A 182 -13.31 -10.66 -3.42
CA ASP A 182 -13.11 -11.96 -4.07
C ASP A 182 -11.65 -12.20 -4.52
N ALA A 183 -10.73 -11.29 -4.21
CA ALA A 183 -9.33 -11.39 -4.61
C ALA A 183 -8.61 -12.60 -4.01
N ARG A 184 -7.92 -13.37 -4.86
CA ARG A 184 -7.17 -14.57 -4.44
C ARG A 184 -5.70 -14.57 -4.83
N HIS A 185 -5.30 -13.70 -5.76
CA HIS A 185 -3.96 -13.66 -6.33
C HIS A 185 -3.14 -12.48 -5.82
N ILE A 186 -1.83 -12.60 -6.01
CA ILE A 186 -0.89 -11.47 -5.94
C ILE A 186 -0.37 -11.15 -7.33
N VAL A 187 0.21 -9.97 -7.48
CA VAL A 187 0.96 -9.61 -8.68
C VAL A 187 2.41 -9.35 -8.29
N VAL A 188 3.34 -9.92 -9.06
CA VAL A 188 4.79 -9.80 -8.88
C VAL A 188 5.36 -9.04 -10.05
N LEU A 189 6.14 -8.00 -9.78
CA LEU A 189 6.94 -7.27 -10.75
C LEU A 189 8.41 -7.68 -10.64
N ALA A 190 9.01 -8.02 -11.77
CA ALA A 190 10.45 -8.24 -11.89
C ALA A 190 10.93 -7.59 -13.19
N GLN A 191 11.85 -6.62 -13.08
CA GLN A 191 12.33 -5.82 -14.22
C GLN A 191 11.17 -5.26 -15.08
N SER A 192 10.21 -4.59 -14.42
CA SER A 192 8.99 -3.99 -15.01
C SER A 192 8.01 -4.95 -15.70
N GLN A 193 8.27 -6.24 -15.64
CA GLN A 193 7.37 -7.28 -16.18
C GLN A 193 6.45 -7.78 -15.08
N PHE A 194 5.18 -7.98 -15.42
CA PHE A 194 4.11 -8.30 -14.49
C PHE A 194 3.78 -9.80 -14.55
N TYR A 195 3.63 -10.41 -13.39
CA TYR A 195 3.26 -11.81 -13.25
C TYR A 195 2.18 -11.95 -12.18
N HIS A 196 1.28 -12.92 -12.29
CA HIS A 196 0.29 -13.20 -11.25
C HIS A 196 0.10 -14.70 -11.03
N PHE A 197 -0.32 -15.05 -9.81
CA PHE A 197 -0.77 -16.41 -9.45
C PHE A 197 -1.62 -16.35 -8.19
N ASP A 198 -2.53 -17.32 -8.04
CA ASP A 198 -3.38 -17.46 -6.87
C ASP A 198 -2.56 -17.88 -5.64
N VAL A 199 -2.83 -17.21 -4.51
CA VAL A 199 -2.29 -17.55 -3.18
C VAL A 199 -3.38 -18.03 -2.22
N PHE A 200 -4.65 -17.84 -2.57
CA PHE A 200 -5.82 -18.37 -1.88
C PHE A 200 -6.64 -19.30 -2.80
N ASP A 201 -7.31 -20.29 -2.21
CA ASP A 201 -8.24 -21.18 -2.92
C ASP A 201 -9.65 -20.56 -3.04
N GLU A 202 -10.59 -21.29 -3.66
CA GLU A 202 -12.01 -20.88 -3.78
C GLU A 202 -12.73 -20.69 -2.44
N GLU A 203 -12.27 -21.36 -1.39
CA GLU A 203 -12.84 -21.24 -0.04
C GLU A 203 -12.18 -20.13 0.78
N GLY A 204 -11.16 -19.46 0.22
CA GLY A 204 -10.40 -18.39 0.88
C GLY A 204 -9.25 -18.89 1.77
N GLY A 205 -8.95 -20.19 1.76
CA GLY A 205 -7.81 -20.79 2.46
C GLY A 205 -6.50 -20.59 1.70
N ILE A 206 -5.37 -20.68 2.40
CA ILE A 206 -4.03 -20.56 1.77
C ILE A 206 -3.78 -21.72 0.79
N ALA A 207 -3.55 -21.38 -0.48
CA ALA A 207 -3.36 -22.37 -1.56
C ALA A 207 -1.89 -22.79 -1.77
N LEU A 208 -0.93 -22.00 -1.29
CA LEU A 208 0.49 -22.20 -1.56
C LEU A 208 1.33 -22.25 -0.30
N SER A 209 2.21 -23.25 -0.21
CA SER A 209 3.30 -23.27 0.77
C SER A 209 4.39 -22.24 0.42
N GLU A 210 5.16 -21.81 1.42
CA GLU A 210 6.33 -20.94 1.24
C GLU A 210 7.31 -21.50 0.18
N LYS A 211 7.52 -22.83 0.16
CA LYS A 211 8.38 -23.49 -0.83
C LYS A 211 7.84 -23.37 -2.26
N GLN A 212 6.53 -23.47 -2.45
CA GLN A 212 5.90 -23.29 -3.77
C GLN A 212 5.96 -21.82 -4.21
N ILE A 213 5.73 -20.87 -3.30
CA ILE A 213 5.92 -19.44 -3.57
C ILE A 213 7.36 -19.19 -4.03
N ALA A 214 8.37 -19.69 -3.30
CA ALA A 214 9.77 -19.56 -3.68
C ALA A 214 10.09 -20.17 -5.06
N ALA A 215 9.43 -21.28 -5.44
CA ALA A 215 9.57 -21.87 -6.77
C ALA A 215 8.97 -20.96 -7.86
N ASN A 216 7.80 -20.37 -7.62
CA ASN A 216 7.17 -19.41 -8.53
C ASN A 216 8.05 -18.17 -8.72
N LEU A 217 8.57 -17.59 -7.63
CA LEU A 217 9.45 -16.41 -7.70
C LEU A 217 10.75 -16.71 -8.48
N LYS A 218 11.35 -17.90 -8.31
CA LYS A 218 12.51 -18.33 -9.12
C LYS A 218 12.17 -18.44 -10.60
N ALA A 219 11.00 -18.97 -10.94
CA ALA A 219 10.55 -19.05 -12.33
C ALA A 219 10.36 -17.66 -12.92
N ILE A 220 9.72 -16.74 -12.19
CA ILE A 220 9.50 -15.35 -12.58
C ILE A 220 10.84 -14.63 -12.85
N VAL A 221 11.80 -14.69 -11.92
CA VAL A 221 13.10 -14.03 -12.11
C VAL A 221 13.86 -14.59 -13.32
N ARG A 222 13.78 -15.90 -13.56
CA ARG A 222 14.41 -16.54 -14.73
C ARG A 222 13.73 -16.16 -16.05
N ASP A 223 12.41 -16.01 -16.06
CA ASP A 223 11.67 -15.56 -17.24
C ASP A 223 11.97 -14.09 -17.54
N ALA A 224 11.85 -13.23 -16.51
CA ALA A 224 12.07 -11.80 -16.64
C ALA A 224 13.46 -11.46 -17.22
N ALA A 225 14.49 -12.19 -16.78
CA ALA A 225 15.87 -12.01 -17.24
C ALA A 225 16.11 -12.37 -18.72
N GLN A 226 15.15 -13.01 -19.40
CA GLN A 226 15.25 -13.33 -20.83
C GLN A 226 14.81 -12.17 -21.72
N THR A 227 14.06 -11.20 -21.19
CA THR A 227 13.58 -10.05 -21.96
C THR A 227 14.69 -8.99 -22.05
N PRO A 228 15.09 -8.55 -23.26
CA PRO A 228 16.08 -7.48 -23.41
C PRO A 228 15.62 -6.14 -22.81
N ALA A 229 16.55 -5.35 -22.29
CA ALA A 229 16.26 -4.05 -21.68
C ALA A 229 15.47 -3.10 -22.59
N SER A 230 15.68 -3.16 -23.91
CA SER A 230 14.92 -2.36 -24.88
C SER A 230 13.44 -2.70 -24.93
N ALA A 231 13.10 -3.99 -24.89
CA ALA A 231 11.71 -4.43 -24.86
C ALA A 231 11.05 -4.12 -23.51
N ILE A 232 11.82 -4.18 -22.42
CA ILE A 232 11.35 -3.80 -21.08
C ILE A 232 10.97 -2.32 -21.05
N SER A 233 11.86 -1.42 -21.49
CA SER A 233 11.60 0.03 -21.47
C SER A 233 10.37 0.41 -22.31
N GLU A 234 10.13 -0.24 -23.45
CA GLU A 234 8.95 0.04 -24.26
C GLU A 234 7.61 -0.38 -23.62
N SER A 235 7.65 -1.26 -22.62
CA SER A 235 6.47 -1.86 -22.00
C SER A 235 6.42 -1.67 -20.47
N ALA A 236 7.15 -0.68 -19.95
CA ALA A 236 7.23 -0.35 -18.53
C ALA A 236 5.95 0.34 -17.99
N VAL A 237 4.78 -0.29 -18.17
CA VAL A 237 3.44 0.27 -17.85
C VAL A 237 3.32 0.77 -16.40
N GLY A 238 4.08 0.19 -15.46
CA GLY A 238 4.09 0.63 -14.07
C GLY A 238 4.42 2.11 -13.85
N VAL A 239 5.25 2.70 -14.72
CA VAL A 239 5.62 4.13 -14.63
C VAL A 239 4.44 5.06 -14.83
N LEU A 240 3.38 4.62 -15.51
CA LEU A 240 2.19 5.43 -15.74
C LEU A 240 1.47 5.76 -14.42
N THR A 241 1.63 4.92 -13.38
CA THR A 241 1.08 5.20 -12.04
C THR A 241 1.76 6.37 -11.33
N THR A 242 2.89 6.86 -11.86
CA THR A 242 3.63 8.02 -11.34
C THR A 242 3.18 9.35 -11.95
N GLU A 243 2.31 9.32 -12.95
CA GLU A 243 1.84 10.54 -13.60
C GLU A 243 0.93 11.38 -12.70
N ASN A 244 0.70 12.63 -13.14
CA ASN A 244 -0.44 13.40 -12.66
C ASN A 244 -1.73 12.58 -12.84
N ARG A 245 -2.62 12.58 -11.84
CA ARG A 245 -3.79 11.69 -11.80
C ARG A 245 -4.74 11.87 -12.98
N ILE A 246 -4.86 13.07 -13.54
CA ILE A 246 -5.68 13.34 -14.73
C ILE A 246 -5.01 12.79 -15.99
N THR A 247 -3.68 12.92 -16.11
CA THR A 247 -2.91 12.32 -17.20
C THR A 247 -2.98 10.79 -17.12
N TRP A 248 -2.79 10.24 -15.92
CA TRP A 248 -2.90 8.81 -15.69
C TRP A 248 -4.30 8.28 -16.00
N ALA A 249 -5.37 8.98 -15.62
CA ALA A 249 -6.74 8.61 -15.99
C ALA A 249 -6.89 8.41 -17.50
N LYS A 250 -6.45 9.38 -18.30
CA LYS A 250 -6.53 9.31 -19.78
C LYS A 250 -5.71 8.16 -20.37
N LEU A 251 -4.48 7.98 -19.89
CA LEU A 251 -3.61 6.89 -20.34
C LEU A 251 -4.13 5.53 -19.92
N ARG A 252 -4.79 5.44 -18.75
CA ARG A 252 -5.43 4.23 -18.25
C ARG A 252 -6.67 3.88 -19.07
N ASP A 253 -7.47 4.87 -19.47
CA ASP A 253 -8.62 4.67 -20.37
C ASP A 253 -8.16 4.21 -21.77
N GLU A 254 -7.10 4.82 -22.30
CA GLU A 254 -6.45 4.36 -23.54
C GLU A 254 -5.94 2.92 -23.40
N LEU A 255 -5.30 2.59 -22.28
CA LEU A 255 -4.82 1.24 -21.98
C LEU A 255 -5.99 0.25 -21.96
N ALA A 256 -7.10 0.58 -21.29
CA ALA A 256 -8.30 -0.25 -21.19
C ALA A 256 -9.15 -0.31 -22.48
N SER A 257 -8.81 0.45 -23.52
CA SER A 257 -9.51 0.39 -24.81
C SER A 257 -9.27 -0.94 -25.54
N ASP A 258 -8.17 -1.62 -25.24
CA ASP A 258 -7.92 -3.01 -25.65
C ASP A 258 -8.41 -3.98 -24.56
N GLU A 259 -9.14 -5.02 -24.98
CA GLU A 259 -9.75 -6.01 -24.07
C GLU A 259 -8.71 -6.78 -23.24
N THR A 260 -7.55 -7.12 -23.83
CA THR A 260 -6.48 -7.83 -23.13
C THR A 260 -5.89 -6.97 -22.02
N ASN A 261 -5.63 -5.70 -22.32
CA ASN A 261 -5.15 -4.73 -21.34
C ASN A 261 -6.19 -4.41 -20.26
N ALA A 262 -7.47 -4.35 -20.62
CA ALA A 262 -8.56 -4.14 -19.66
C ALA A 262 -8.63 -5.29 -18.64
N GLU A 263 -8.50 -6.54 -19.09
CA GLU A 263 -8.42 -7.69 -18.19
C GLU A 263 -7.12 -7.67 -17.35
N ALA A 264 -5.99 -7.30 -17.95
CA ALA A 264 -4.73 -7.12 -17.22
C ALA A 264 -4.84 -6.06 -16.11
N LEU A 265 -5.47 -4.92 -16.38
CA LEU A 265 -5.76 -3.90 -15.35
C LEU A 265 -6.63 -4.46 -14.23
N LYS A 266 -7.68 -5.23 -14.54
CA LYS A 266 -8.50 -5.89 -13.51
C LYS A 266 -7.68 -6.85 -12.65
N VAL A 267 -6.78 -7.63 -13.25
CA VAL A 267 -5.87 -8.52 -12.51
C VAL A 267 -4.99 -7.69 -11.56
N VAL A 268 -4.40 -6.58 -12.02
CA VAL A 268 -3.56 -5.73 -11.16
C VAL A 268 -4.37 -5.06 -10.05
N ASP A 269 -5.50 -4.45 -10.38
CA ASP A 269 -6.38 -3.77 -9.42
C ASP A 269 -6.86 -4.72 -8.32
N LYS A 270 -7.32 -5.93 -8.70
CA LYS A 270 -7.83 -6.94 -7.78
C LYS A 270 -6.75 -7.65 -6.98
N ALA A 271 -5.48 -7.53 -7.31
CA ALA A 271 -4.43 -8.26 -6.59
C ALA A 271 -4.44 -7.89 -5.09
N GLN A 272 -4.19 -8.89 -4.24
CA GLN A 272 -4.14 -8.71 -2.79
C GLN A 272 -3.13 -7.63 -2.39
N PHE A 273 -1.96 -7.69 -3.00
CA PHE A 273 -0.88 -6.71 -2.91
C PHE A 273 0.09 -6.96 -4.07
N ILE A 274 1.01 -6.02 -4.25
CA ILE A 274 2.07 -6.10 -5.24
C ILE A 274 3.37 -6.56 -4.58
N VAL A 275 4.18 -7.35 -5.29
CA VAL A 275 5.54 -7.70 -4.87
C VAL A 275 6.53 -7.21 -5.92
N CYS A 276 7.52 -6.41 -5.55
CA CYS A 276 8.56 -5.95 -6.46
C CYS A 276 9.87 -6.66 -6.14
N LEU A 277 10.37 -7.46 -7.07
CA LEU A 277 11.69 -8.09 -7.00
C LEU A 277 12.69 -7.19 -7.74
N ASP A 278 13.42 -6.40 -6.95
CA ASP A 278 14.39 -5.45 -7.48
C ASP A 278 15.75 -6.10 -7.70
N ASP A 279 16.44 -5.76 -8.77
CA ASP A 279 17.74 -6.30 -9.15
C ASP A 279 18.94 -5.48 -8.62
N VAL A 280 18.66 -4.48 -7.77
CA VAL A 280 19.66 -3.64 -7.10
C VAL A 280 20.03 -4.17 -5.72
N GLU A 281 21.21 -3.77 -5.25
CA GLU A 281 21.77 -4.09 -3.93
C GLU A 281 22.16 -2.77 -3.25
N PRO A 282 21.21 -2.07 -2.57
CA PRO A 282 21.50 -0.79 -1.94
C PRO A 282 22.65 -0.90 -0.93
N ALA A 283 23.60 0.04 -0.97
CA ALA A 283 24.80 -0.02 -0.15
C ALA A 283 24.60 0.54 1.27
N ASP A 284 23.65 1.45 1.45
CA ASP A 284 23.36 2.09 2.73
C ASP A 284 21.86 2.39 2.91
N THR A 285 21.50 2.89 4.10
CA THR A 285 20.10 3.22 4.44
C THR A 285 19.54 4.38 3.59
N ASN A 286 20.38 5.25 3.02
CA ASN A 286 19.94 6.35 2.15
C ASN A 286 19.49 5.80 0.78
N GLU A 287 20.32 4.96 0.17
CA GLU A 287 20.01 4.28 -1.09
C GLU A 287 18.81 3.35 -0.91
N LEU A 288 18.75 2.62 0.20
CA LEU A 288 17.61 1.77 0.52
C LEU A 288 16.33 2.59 0.66
N SER A 289 16.36 3.68 1.41
CA SER A 289 15.20 4.58 1.58
C SER A 289 14.74 5.18 0.26
N THR A 290 15.67 5.62 -0.59
CA THR A 290 15.37 6.11 -1.94
C THR A 290 14.70 5.03 -2.77
N ASN A 291 15.24 3.80 -2.76
CA ASN A 291 14.67 2.70 -3.53
C ASN A 291 13.25 2.32 -3.09
N MET A 292 12.96 2.34 -1.78
CA MET A 292 11.63 2.05 -1.24
C MET A 292 10.63 3.20 -1.45
N LEU A 293 11.11 4.44 -1.51
CA LEU A 293 10.27 5.61 -1.75
C LEU A 293 9.85 5.73 -3.22
N CYS A 294 10.82 5.70 -4.14
CA CYS A 294 10.58 6.00 -5.56
C CYS A 294 11.38 5.12 -6.55
N GLY A 295 12.20 4.19 -6.06
CA GLY A 295 13.10 3.39 -6.89
C GLY A 295 14.36 4.14 -7.29
N THR A 296 15.20 3.50 -8.10
CA THR A 296 16.48 4.06 -8.57
C THR A 296 16.34 4.64 -9.97
N TYR A 297 17.12 5.67 -10.26
CA TYR A 297 17.32 6.22 -11.60
C TYR A 297 18.61 5.66 -12.21
N LYS A 298 18.53 5.08 -13.41
CA LYS A 298 19.70 4.62 -14.16
C LYS A 298 19.39 4.58 -15.66
N LEU A 299 20.25 5.19 -16.47
CA LEU A 299 20.15 5.12 -17.93
C LEU A 299 21.13 4.11 -18.53
N MET A 300 20.68 3.39 -19.55
CA MET A 300 21.53 2.59 -20.45
C MET A 300 21.05 2.81 -21.87
N ASP A 301 21.93 3.28 -22.75
CA ASP A 301 21.61 3.63 -24.15
C ASP A 301 20.38 4.57 -24.30
N GLY A 302 20.23 5.50 -23.36
CA GLY A 302 19.11 6.46 -23.33
C GLY A 302 17.79 5.89 -22.79
N MET A 303 17.76 4.62 -22.37
CA MET A 303 16.58 3.96 -21.78
C MET A 303 16.68 3.96 -20.26
N GLN A 304 15.57 4.23 -19.58
CA GLN A 304 15.46 4.09 -18.13
C GLN A 304 15.43 2.61 -17.75
N ILE A 305 16.43 2.17 -16.99
CA ILE A 305 16.58 0.79 -16.52
C ILE A 305 16.66 0.70 -14.99
N GLY A 306 16.47 1.81 -14.28
CA GLY A 306 16.41 1.83 -12.83
C GLY A 306 15.10 1.21 -12.30
N THR A 307 15.12 0.83 -11.03
CA THR A 307 13.98 0.17 -10.36
C THR A 307 12.75 1.06 -10.19
N CYS A 308 12.85 2.36 -10.49
CA CYS A 308 11.71 3.28 -10.49
C CYS A 308 10.59 2.85 -11.47
N THR A 309 10.92 2.02 -12.45
CA THR A 309 9.98 1.43 -13.42
C THR A 309 9.38 0.10 -12.97
N ASN A 310 9.83 -0.45 -11.83
CA ASN A 310 9.45 -1.77 -11.31
C ASN A 310 8.44 -1.63 -10.14
N ARG A 311 7.40 -0.81 -10.33
CA ARG A 311 6.45 -0.40 -9.28
C ARG A 311 5.02 -0.30 -9.80
N TRP A 312 4.06 -0.36 -8.87
CA TRP A 312 2.67 0.02 -9.12
C TRP A 312 2.13 0.80 -7.92
N TYR A 313 2.23 2.13 -7.98
CA TYR A 313 2.04 3.01 -6.81
C TYR A 313 0.58 3.18 -6.37
N ASP A 314 -0.37 2.71 -7.18
CA ASP A 314 -1.80 2.75 -6.85
C ASP A 314 -2.22 1.66 -5.83
N LYS A 315 -1.26 0.88 -5.29
CA LYS A 315 -1.49 -0.25 -4.37
C LYS A 315 -0.42 -0.35 -3.29
N LEU A 316 -0.68 -1.15 -2.26
CA LEU A 316 0.35 -1.61 -1.33
C LEU A 316 1.32 -2.57 -2.05
N GLN A 317 2.61 -2.32 -1.88
CA GLN A 317 3.68 -3.10 -2.51
C GLN A 317 4.78 -3.47 -1.52
N ILE A 318 5.13 -4.75 -1.49
CA ILE A 318 6.28 -5.30 -0.77
C ILE A 318 7.46 -5.30 -1.75
N ILE A 319 8.54 -4.59 -1.42
CA ILE A 319 9.72 -4.46 -2.28
C ILE A 319 10.86 -5.25 -1.64
N VAL A 320 11.52 -6.11 -2.41
CA VAL A 320 12.66 -6.92 -1.96
C VAL A 320 13.82 -6.78 -2.95
N CYS A 321 14.90 -6.17 -2.49
CA CYS A 321 16.14 -5.99 -3.24
C CYS A 321 16.90 -7.30 -3.42
N LYS A 322 17.86 -7.33 -4.34
CA LYS A 322 18.65 -8.52 -4.67
C LYS A 322 19.52 -9.01 -3.51
N ASN A 323 19.98 -8.10 -2.65
CA ASN A 323 20.68 -8.41 -1.39
C ASN A 323 19.73 -8.78 -0.23
N GLY A 324 18.43 -8.89 -0.51
CA GLY A 324 17.40 -9.22 0.46
C GLY A 324 16.81 -8.04 1.22
N SER A 325 17.45 -6.86 1.24
CA SER A 325 16.89 -5.68 1.93
C SER A 325 15.48 -5.40 1.44
N ALA A 326 14.56 -5.08 2.35
CA ALA A 326 13.14 -5.03 2.03
C ALA A 326 12.44 -3.82 2.64
N GLY A 327 11.30 -3.47 2.04
CA GLY A 327 10.46 -2.37 2.47
C GLY A 327 9.02 -2.54 2.01
N ILE A 328 8.14 -1.70 2.54
CA ILE A 328 6.73 -1.63 2.14
C ILE A 328 6.44 -0.20 1.72
N ASN A 329 6.04 0.00 0.47
CA ASN A 329 5.50 1.25 -0.04
C ASN A 329 3.98 1.07 -0.18
N PHE A 330 3.18 2.09 0.14
CA PHE A 330 1.73 1.94 0.08
C PHE A 330 1.01 3.21 -0.32
N GLU A 331 -0.13 3.03 -0.98
CA GLU A 331 -1.06 4.10 -1.28
C GLU A 331 -1.76 4.55 0.00
N HIS A 332 -1.58 5.83 0.37
CA HIS A 332 -1.95 6.35 1.68
C HIS A 332 -3.44 6.71 1.81
N THR A 333 -4.19 6.84 0.71
CA THR A 333 -5.54 7.40 0.77
C THR A 333 -6.50 6.52 1.59
N GLY A 334 -6.35 5.20 1.52
CA GLY A 334 -7.26 4.25 2.16
C GLY A 334 -6.89 3.83 3.59
N VAL A 335 -5.66 4.12 4.04
CA VAL A 335 -5.09 3.58 5.28
C VAL A 335 -4.12 4.56 5.93
N ASP A 336 -4.22 4.73 7.25
CA ASP A 336 -3.26 5.51 8.02
C ASP A 336 -2.00 4.68 8.34
N GLY A 337 -0.88 5.37 8.56
CA GLY A 337 0.41 4.73 8.83
C GLY A 337 0.42 3.76 10.03
N HIS A 338 -0.43 3.97 11.05
CA HIS A 338 -0.57 3.04 12.18
C HIS A 338 -1.06 1.65 11.75
N THR A 339 -2.07 1.60 10.88
CA THR A 339 -2.64 0.35 10.35
C THR A 339 -1.58 -0.46 9.60
N VAL A 340 -0.79 0.22 8.76
CA VAL A 340 0.31 -0.42 8.02
C VAL A 340 1.45 -0.83 8.95
N LEU A 341 1.79 -0.01 9.95
CA LEU A 341 2.81 -0.35 10.95
C LEU A 341 2.45 -1.61 11.74
N ARG A 342 1.17 -1.76 12.13
CA ARG A 342 0.67 -2.98 12.78
C ARG A 342 0.88 -4.20 11.89
N PHE A 343 0.50 -4.11 10.61
CA PHE A 343 0.73 -5.17 9.63
C PHE A 343 2.22 -5.52 9.49
N VAL A 344 3.08 -4.52 9.29
CA VAL A 344 4.54 -4.68 9.15
C VAL A 344 5.13 -5.40 10.37
N SER A 345 4.75 -4.98 11.57
CA SER A 345 5.23 -5.57 12.82
C SER A 345 4.81 -7.02 12.98
N ASP A 346 3.55 -7.34 12.63
CA ASP A 346 3.02 -8.69 12.71
C ASP A 346 3.71 -9.63 11.71
N ILE A 347 3.87 -9.22 10.45
CA ILE A 347 4.55 -10.10 9.47
C ILE A 347 6.02 -10.33 9.80
N TYR A 348 6.73 -9.33 10.32
CA TYR A 348 8.11 -9.50 10.77
C TYR A 348 8.19 -10.45 11.96
N THR A 349 7.32 -10.28 12.95
CA THR A 349 7.27 -11.20 14.10
C THR A 349 6.96 -12.62 13.65
N GLU A 350 6.04 -12.79 12.71
CA GLU A 350 5.66 -14.10 12.19
C GLU A 350 6.79 -14.78 11.41
N THR A 351 7.60 -14.05 10.63
CA THR A 351 8.75 -14.65 9.92
C THR A 351 9.76 -15.23 10.91
N ILE A 352 10.01 -14.55 12.03
CA ILE A 352 10.89 -14.99 13.11
C ILE A 352 10.30 -16.21 13.85
N LEU A 353 9.02 -16.15 14.24
CA LEU A 353 8.38 -17.25 14.96
C LEU A 353 8.26 -18.52 14.13
N ARG A 354 7.97 -18.40 12.83
CA ARG A 354 7.93 -19.55 11.91
C ARG A 354 9.29 -20.21 11.77
N PHE A 355 10.35 -19.42 11.71
CA PHE A 355 11.71 -19.97 11.75
C PHE A 355 11.97 -20.70 13.06
N ALA A 356 11.69 -20.07 14.20
CA ALA A 356 11.81 -20.71 15.50
C ALA A 356 10.96 -21.99 15.62
N LYS A 357 9.80 -22.09 14.94
CA LYS A 357 8.99 -23.32 14.87
C LYS A 357 9.68 -24.47 14.13
N THR A 358 10.52 -24.19 13.13
CA THR A 358 11.32 -25.22 12.45
C THR A 358 12.39 -25.84 13.35
N ILE A 359 12.82 -25.12 14.39
CA ILE A 359 13.81 -25.57 15.39
C ILE A 359 13.09 -26.21 16.59
N ASN A 360 12.03 -25.56 17.07
CA ASN A 360 11.22 -26.01 18.20
C ASN A 360 9.74 -26.01 17.80
N SER A 361 9.16 -27.20 17.62
CA SER A 361 7.77 -27.37 17.19
C SER A 361 6.73 -26.81 18.16
N GLN A 362 7.11 -26.50 19.41
CA GLN A 362 6.23 -25.87 20.41
C GLN A 362 6.07 -24.35 20.21
N THR A 363 6.91 -23.72 19.38
CA THR A 363 6.79 -22.30 19.06
C THR A 363 5.46 -22.03 18.36
N LYS A 364 4.68 -21.09 18.90
CA LYS A 364 3.37 -20.71 18.37
C LYS A 364 3.50 -19.52 17.41
N SER A 365 2.64 -19.48 16.40
CA SER A 365 2.43 -18.30 15.56
C SER A 365 1.69 -17.22 16.35
N ILE A 366 1.85 -15.95 15.95
CA ILE A 366 1.03 -14.86 16.50
C ILE A 366 -0.43 -14.93 16.01
N PHE A 367 -0.67 -15.61 14.89
CA PHE A 367 -2.01 -15.76 14.33
C PHE A 367 -2.64 -17.04 14.88
N HIS A 368 -3.62 -16.89 15.77
CA HIS A 368 -4.30 -18.02 16.42
C HIS A 368 -5.05 -18.94 15.44
N SER A 369 -5.36 -18.45 14.22
CA SER A 369 -5.89 -19.24 13.10
C SER A 369 -4.89 -20.30 12.60
N TYR A 370 -3.60 -20.15 12.88
CA TYR A 370 -2.51 -21.08 12.53
C TYR A 370 -2.55 -22.42 13.28
N LYS A 371 -3.72 -22.85 13.82
CA LYS A 371 -3.87 -24.17 14.44
C LYS A 371 -3.51 -25.26 13.43
N ASP A 372 -2.36 -25.87 13.65
CA ASP A 372 -1.77 -27.04 12.99
C ASP A 372 -2.50 -27.53 11.72
N GLN A 373 -2.21 -26.88 10.60
CA GLN A 373 -2.37 -27.51 9.28
C GLN A 373 -1.41 -28.71 9.06
N ASN A 374 -0.60 -29.08 10.06
CA ASN A 374 0.05 -30.40 10.10
C ASN A 374 -0.94 -31.54 10.43
N GLY A 375 -2.16 -31.23 10.88
CA GLY A 375 -3.20 -32.21 11.25
C GLY A 375 -4.51 -32.09 10.47
N ALA A 376 -4.70 -31.06 9.67
CA ALA A 376 -5.81 -31.03 8.71
C ALA A 376 -5.54 -32.12 7.66
N LYS A 377 -6.30 -33.22 7.74
CA LYS A 377 -6.41 -34.20 6.64
C LYS A 377 -6.40 -33.40 5.34
N ARG A 378 -5.46 -33.71 4.44
CA ARG A 378 -5.56 -33.41 3.01
C ARG A 378 -7.04 -33.52 2.67
N ARG A 379 -7.75 -32.39 2.53
CA ARG A 379 -9.06 -32.43 1.89
C ARG A 379 -8.71 -32.96 0.52
N GLU A 380 -9.18 -34.17 0.23
CA GLU A 380 -9.10 -34.71 -1.12
C GLU A 380 -9.65 -33.61 -2.01
N SER A 381 -8.77 -33.06 -2.82
CA SER A 381 -9.07 -31.94 -3.69
C SER A 381 -10.25 -32.36 -4.58
N THR A 382 -11.42 -31.80 -4.29
CA THR A 382 -12.38 -31.56 -5.36
C THR A 382 -11.65 -30.76 -6.43
N ASP A 383 -11.91 -31.14 -7.68
CA ASP A 383 -11.22 -30.77 -8.93
C ASP A 383 -11.32 -29.27 -9.28
N SER A 384 -11.25 -28.36 -8.30
CA SER A 384 -11.19 -26.92 -8.49
C SER A 384 -9.76 -26.52 -8.88
N MET A 385 -9.56 -26.17 -10.14
CA MET A 385 -8.27 -25.70 -10.66
C MET A 385 -7.90 -24.33 -10.07
N VAL A 386 -7.30 -24.30 -8.88
CA VAL A 386 -6.65 -23.07 -8.37
C VAL A 386 -5.41 -22.79 -9.23
N ASP A 387 -5.32 -21.59 -9.79
CA ASP A 387 -4.26 -21.25 -10.74
C ASP A 387 -3.01 -20.76 -10.02
N VAL A 388 -2.29 -21.74 -9.46
CA VAL A 388 -1.11 -21.51 -8.63
C VAL A 388 0.19 -21.33 -9.43
N ASN A 389 0.15 -21.44 -10.75
CA ASN A 389 1.32 -21.27 -11.60
C ASN A 389 1.46 -19.80 -12.02
N PRO A 390 2.67 -19.23 -12.00
CA PRO A 390 2.87 -17.84 -12.38
C PRO A 390 2.58 -17.64 -13.87
N ARG A 391 1.71 -16.68 -14.17
CA ARG A 391 1.40 -16.24 -15.53
C ARG A 391 1.92 -14.84 -15.76
N ARG A 392 2.60 -14.63 -16.88
CA ARG A 392 3.02 -13.30 -17.33
C ARG A 392 1.83 -12.53 -17.87
N ILE A 393 1.71 -11.27 -17.48
CA ILE A 393 0.77 -10.31 -18.05
C ILE A 393 1.45 -9.64 -19.24
N GLU A 394 0.82 -9.73 -20.41
CA GLU A 394 1.28 -9.07 -21.62
C GLU A 394 0.44 -7.82 -21.88
N TRP A 395 1.12 -6.71 -22.13
CA TRP A 395 0.49 -5.43 -22.44
C TRP A 395 0.60 -5.17 -23.94
N LYS A 396 -0.53 -4.85 -24.58
CA LYS A 396 -0.53 -4.32 -25.94
C LYS A 396 -0.30 -2.82 -25.91
N ILE A 397 0.88 -2.41 -26.37
CA ILE A 397 1.32 -1.01 -26.32
C ILE A 397 1.09 -0.33 -27.67
N THR A 398 0.12 0.60 -27.71
CA THR A 398 -0.09 1.51 -28.83
C THR A 398 0.99 2.59 -28.87
N ASP A 399 1.10 3.32 -29.98
CA ASP A 399 2.07 4.44 -30.08
C ASP A 399 1.78 5.55 -29.06
N ALA A 400 0.50 5.80 -28.76
CA ALA A 400 0.08 6.76 -27.74
C ALA A 400 0.53 6.32 -26.35
N LEU A 401 0.35 5.04 -26.00
CA LEU A 401 0.82 4.48 -24.72
C LEU A 401 2.34 4.49 -24.62
N ARG A 402 3.06 4.13 -25.69
CA ARG A 402 4.53 4.18 -25.73
C ARG A 402 5.04 5.59 -25.47
N LEU A 403 4.39 6.60 -26.04
CA LEU A 403 4.72 8.00 -25.79
C LEU A 403 4.41 8.41 -24.34
N GLY A 404 3.27 7.96 -23.80
CA GLY A 404 2.90 8.16 -22.39
C GLY A 404 3.94 7.58 -21.43
N ILE A 405 4.40 6.35 -21.68
CA ILE A 405 5.47 5.69 -20.90
C ILE A 405 6.74 6.55 -20.90
N ARG A 406 7.21 7.00 -22.07
CA ARG A 406 8.42 7.82 -22.18
C ARG A 406 8.32 9.15 -21.42
N PHE A 407 7.16 9.81 -21.48
CA PHE A 407 6.96 11.06 -20.74
C PHE A 407 6.92 10.82 -19.24
N ALA A 408 6.23 9.78 -18.79
CA ALA A 408 6.18 9.39 -17.38
C ALA A 408 7.58 9.02 -16.85
N GLU A 409 8.36 8.24 -17.59
CA GLU A 409 9.74 7.91 -17.28
C GLU A 409 10.61 9.17 -17.14
N THR A 410 10.51 10.11 -18.09
CA THR A 410 11.28 11.36 -18.07
C THR A 410 10.92 12.18 -16.84
N ARG A 411 9.62 12.38 -16.58
CA ARG A 411 9.13 13.15 -15.44
C ARG A 411 9.53 12.52 -14.11
N LEU A 412 9.41 11.21 -13.97
CA LEU A 412 9.82 10.47 -12.78
C LEU A 412 11.34 10.59 -12.56
N SER A 413 12.12 10.49 -13.64
CA SER A 413 13.58 10.66 -13.60
C SER A 413 13.96 12.05 -13.10
N ASP A 414 13.33 13.10 -13.63
CA ASP A 414 13.54 14.47 -13.18
C ASP A 414 13.18 14.65 -11.69
N LEU A 415 12.04 14.08 -11.26
CA LEU A 415 11.63 14.12 -9.86
C LEU A 415 12.63 13.42 -8.94
N ILE A 416 13.13 12.24 -9.32
CA ILE A 416 14.14 11.52 -8.53
C ILE A 416 15.42 12.36 -8.42
N LEU A 417 15.88 12.97 -9.51
CA LEU A 417 17.11 13.76 -9.52
C LEU A 417 16.99 15.11 -8.79
N GLN A 418 15.78 15.64 -8.64
CA GLN A 418 15.51 16.88 -7.89
C GLN A 418 15.37 16.66 -6.38
N ASN A 419 15.26 15.42 -5.92
CA ASN A 419 15.03 15.08 -4.52
C ASN A 419 16.21 14.28 -3.96
N GLU A 420 16.57 14.55 -2.71
CA GLU A 420 17.61 13.82 -1.99
C GLU A 420 17.02 13.19 -0.72
N VAL A 421 17.35 11.91 -0.48
CA VAL A 421 16.99 11.22 0.75
C VAL A 421 18.24 11.05 1.61
N LYS A 422 18.16 11.49 2.86
CA LYS A 422 19.19 11.26 3.89
C LYS A 422 18.57 10.68 5.14
N VAL A 423 19.22 9.67 5.69
CA VAL A 423 18.86 9.01 6.93
C VAL A 423 19.89 9.34 7.98
N LEU A 424 19.41 9.79 9.14
CA LEU A 424 20.24 10.06 10.31
C LEU A 424 19.90 9.04 11.40
N GLU A 425 20.82 8.13 11.67
CA GLU A 425 20.75 7.23 12.82
C GLU A 425 21.35 7.90 14.05
N PHE A 426 20.49 8.27 15.00
CA PHE A 426 20.90 8.96 16.21
C PHE A 426 21.31 7.97 17.32
N ASN A 427 22.59 7.56 17.31
CA ASN A 427 23.09 6.47 18.15
C ASN A 427 23.54 6.87 19.57
N LYS A 428 23.34 8.13 20.00
CA LYS A 428 23.85 8.61 21.30
C LYS A 428 22.95 8.31 22.48
N TYR A 429 21.63 8.37 22.27
CA TYR A 429 20.61 8.09 23.28
C TYR A 429 19.26 7.89 22.59
N GLY A 430 18.34 7.22 23.26
CA GLY A 430 16.95 7.03 22.86
C GLY A 430 16.02 7.05 24.08
N LYS A 431 14.73 6.82 23.87
CA LYS A 431 13.77 6.59 24.96
C LYS A 431 13.98 5.24 25.63
#